data_AF-A0A7W8G9K6-F1
#
_entry.id   AF-A0A7W8G9K6-F1
#
_cell.length_a   1.000
_cell.length_b   1.000
_cell.length_c   1.000
_cell.angle_alpha   90.00
_cell.angle_beta   90.00
_cell.angle_gamma   90.00
#
_symmetry.space_group_name_H-M   'P 1'
#
loop_
_entity.id
_entity.type
_entity.pdbx_description
1 polymer ?
#
loop_
_entity_poly.entity_id
_entity_poly.type
_entity_poly.pdbx_seq_one_letter_code
_entity_poly.pdbx_strand_id
1 'polypeptide(L)'
;MNAKSSLCTISEDEINWARQNSIFKAQRDYNTGMHNAERRGYNKGVSAGMAAGERRNAIKNAKNALSMGLSPEQTAQITSLPLEQVLTLKEELEKQKETAVQ
;
A
#
# COMPACT_ATOMS: atom_id res chain seq x y z
N MET A 1 -13.82 -36.15 50.96
CA MET A 1 -13.24 -36.38 49.61
C MET A 1 -12.13 -37.41 49.74
N ASN A 2 -12.00 -38.36 48.80
CA ASN A 2 -10.96 -39.39 48.86
C ASN A 2 -9.72 -38.95 48.03
N ALA A 3 -8.52 -39.40 48.41
CA ALA A 3 -7.27 -38.97 47.77
C ALA A 3 -7.21 -39.29 46.26
N LYS A 4 -7.78 -40.42 45.83
CA LYS A 4 -7.87 -40.84 44.42
C LYS A 4 -8.78 -39.91 43.60
N SER A 5 -9.90 -39.45 44.17
CA SER A 5 -10.79 -38.49 43.52
C SER A 5 -10.13 -37.12 43.36
N SER A 6 -9.41 -36.64 44.37
CA SER A 6 -8.68 -35.36 44.30
C SER A 6 -7.54 -35.38 43.28
N LEU A 7 -6.80 -36.48 43.19
CA LEU A 7 -5.77 -36.69 42.16
C LEU A 7 -6.34 -36.72 40.74
N CYS A 8 -7.51 -37.35 40.56
CA CYS A 8 -8.20 -37.41 39.26
C CYS A 8 -8.60 -36.01 38.78
N THR A 9 -9.19 -35.19 39.66
CA THR A 9 -9.61 -33.81 39.33
C THR A 9 -8.43 -32.91 38.98
N ILE A 10 -7.31 -32.98 39.74
CA ILE A 10 -6.09 -32.21 39.42
C ILE A 10 -5.57 -32.57 38.02
N SER A 11 -5.58 -33.86 37.65
CA SER A 11 -5.14 -34.28 36.31
C SER A 11 -6.08 -33.81 35.19
N GLU A 12 -7.39 -33.75 35.46
CA GLU A 12 -8.38 -33.21 34.52
C GLU A 12 -8.21 -31.70 34.32
N ASP A 13 -7.92 -30.96 35.39
CA ASP A 13 -7.69 -29.51 35.35
C ASP A 13 -6.45 -29.14 34.52
N GLU A 14 -5.35 -29.90 34.63
CA GLU A 14 -4.14 -29.68 33.83
C GLU A 14 -4.39 -29.92 32.33
N ILE A 15 -5.13 -30.98 31.98
CA ILE A 15 -5.54 -31.27 30.60
C ILE A 15 -6.44 -30.16 30.06
N ASN A 16 -7.42 -29.72 30.85
CA ASN A 16 -8.32 -28.63 30.49
C ASN A 16 -7.58 -27.31 30.31
N TRP A 17 -6.64 -27.00 31.20
CA TRP A 17 -5.78 -25.81 31.10
C TRP A 17 -4.93 -25.85 29.83
N ALA A 18 -4.28 -26.98 29.53
CA ALA A 18 -3.46 -27.12 28.32
C ALA A 18 -4.29 -26.95 27.05
N ARG A 19 -5.50 -27.53 27.03
CA ARG A 19 -6.46 -27.39 25.91
C ARG A 19 -6.90 -25.94 25.73
N GLN A 20 -7.33 -25.28 26.81
CA GLN A 20 -7.77 -23.89 26.75
C GLN A 20 -6.63 -22.96 26.33
N ASN A 21 -5.45 -23.11 26.93
CA ASN A 21 -4.27 -22.33 26.59
C ASN A 21 -3.88 -22.48 25.11
N SER A 22 -3.97 -23.70 24.56
CA SER A 22 -3.74 -23.94 23.13
C SER A 22 -4.74 -23.19 22.24
N ILE A 23 -6.03 -23.23 22.60
CA ILE A 23 -7.08 -22.49 21.87
C ILE A 23 -6.85 -20.98 21.95
N PHE A 24 -6.55 -20.45 23.14
CA PHE A 24 -6.27 -19.03 23.33
C PHE A 24 -5.05 -18.57 22.53
N LYS A 25 -3.98 -19.37 22.52
CA LYS A 25 -2.79 -19.09 21.70
C LYS A 25 -3.13 -19.08 20.22
N ALA A 26 -3.86 -20.09 19.72
CA ALA A 26 -4.28 -20.14 18.32
C ALA A 26 -5.15 -18.94 17.93
N GLN A 27 -6.09 -18.55 18.79
CA GLN A 27 -6.95 -17.38 18.55
C GLN A 27 -6.15 -16.08 18.55
N ARG A 28 -5.21 -15.91 19.49
CA ARG A 28 -4.33 -14.75 19.55
C ARG A 28 -3.44 -14.67 18.31
N ASP A 29 -2.85 -15.78 17.91
CA ASP A 29 -1.95 -15.84 16.76
C ASP A 29 -2.72 -15.56 15.46
N TYR A 30 -3.94 -16.08 15.32
CA TYR A 30 -4.85 -15.73 14.23
C TYR A 30 -5.17 -14.23 14.21
N ASN A 31 -5.61 -13.66 15.34
CA ASN A 31 -5.94 -12.23 15.42
C ASN A 31 -4.74 -11.34 15.11
N THR A 32 -3.57 -11.71 15.63
CA THR A 32 -2.30 -11.02 15.37
C THR A 32 -1.93 -11.12 13.88
N GLY A 33 -2.12 -12.30 13.28
CA GLY A 33 -1.92 -12.52 11.85
C GLY A 33 -2.81 -11.63 11.00
N MET A 34 -4.11 -11.56 11.32
CA MET A 34 -5.09 -10.73 10.62
C MET A 34 -4.77 -9.24 10.74
N HIS A 35 -4.52 -8.74 11.95
CA HIS A 35 -4.15 -7.34 12.18
C HIS A 35 -2.87 -6.96 11.42
N ASN A 36 -1.87 -7.85 11.41
CA ASN A 36 -0.65 -7.62 10.65
C ASN A 36 -0.88 -7.64 9.13
N ALA A 37 -1.75 -8.51 8.62
CA ALA A 37 -2.10 -8.56 7.21
C ALA A 37 -2.81 -7.27 6.77
N GLU A 38 -3.80 -6.81 7.55
CA GLU A 38 -4.51 -5.57 7.32
C GLU A 38 -3.55 -4.36 7.31
N ARG A 39 -2.72 -4.22 8.36
CA ARG A 39 -1.74 -3.13 8.45
C ARG A 39 -0.78 -3.12 7.27
N ARG A 40 -0.28 -4.29 6.84
CA ARG A 40 0.59 -4.39 5.65
C ARG A 40 -0.16 -3.99 4.38
N GLY A 41 -1.40 -4.45 4.22
CA GLY A 41 -2.24 -4.12 3.07
C GLY A 41 -2.49 -2.62 2.98
N TYR A 42 -2.90 -2.00 4.10
CA TYR A 42 -3.13 -0.56 4.19
C TYR A 42 -1.86 0.23 3.85
N ASN A 43 -0.73 -0.07 4.49
CA ASN A 43 0.52 0.66 4.25
C ASN A 43 0.99 0.55 2.80
N LYS A 44 0.90 -0.65 2.20
CA LYS A 44 1.23 -0.85 0.78
C LYS A 44 0.27 -0.07 -0.13
N GLY A 45 -1.03 -0.12 0.15
CA GLY A 45 -2.05 0.59 -0.61
C GLY A 45 -1.86 2.11 -0.57
N VAL A 46 -1.62 2.66 0.62
CA VAL A 46 -1.36 4.10 0.81
C VAL A 46 -0.10 4.52 0.08
N SER A 47 1.01 3.80 0.27
CA SER A 47 2.28 4.12 -0.39
C SER A 47 2.18 4.05 -1.93
N ALA A 48 1.57 2.99 -2.46
CA ALA A 48 1.34 2.86 -3.90
C ALA A 48 0.40 3.95 -4.43
N GLY A 49 -0.65 4.29 -3.68
CA GLY A 49 -1.60 5.35 -4.02
C GLY A 49 -0.95 6.73 -4.06
N MET A 50 -0.14 7.07 -3.07
CA MET A 50 0.63 8.32 -3.01
C MET A 50 1.60 8.42 -4.19
N ALA A 51 2.42 7.39 -4.44
CA ALA A 51 3.37 7.38 -5.55
C ALA A 51 2.67 7.50 -6.92
N ALA A 52 1.53 6.81 -7.11
CA ALA A 52 0.74 6.94 -8.33
C ALA A 52 0.12 8.33 -8.47
N GLY A 53 -0.33 8.94 -7.37
CA GLY A 53 -0.88 10.30 -7.33
C GLY A 53 0.17 11.36 -7.67
N GLU A 54 1.35 11.28 -7.04
CA GLU A 54 2.49 12.16 -7.30
C GLU A 54 2.92 12.07 -8.77
N ARG A 55 3.06 10.86 -9.32
CA ARG A 55 3.40 10.67 -10.74
C ARG A 55 2.35 11.29 -11.67
N ARG A 56 1.07 11.08 -11.41
CA ARG A 56 -0.02 11.69 -12.20
C ARG A 56 0.00 13.21 -12.11
N ASN A 57 0.23 13.76 -10.92
CA ASN A 57 0.33 15.20 -10.72
C ASN A 57 1.55 15.79 -11.42
N ALA A 58 2.71 15.14 -11.36
CA ALA A 58 3.90 15.56 -12.08
C ALA A 58 3.66 15.61 -13.60
N ILE A 59 3.04 14.58 -14.17
CA ILE A 59 2.68 14.56 -15.61
C ILE A 59 1.68 15.66 -15.94
N LYS A 60 0.64 15.84 -15.13
CA LYS A 60 -0.36 16.91 -15.35
C LYS A 60 0.29 18.30 -15.30
N ASN A 61 1.13 18.54 -14.31
CA ASN A 61 1.86 19.80 -14.16
C ASN A 61 2.83 20.02 -15.33
N ALA A 62 3.49 18.97 -15.82
CA ALA A 62 4.36 19.06 -16.97
C ALA A 62 3.60 19.44 -18.24
N LYS A 63 2.43 18.82 -18.48
CA LYS A 63 1.55 19.18 -19.59
C LYS A 63 1.08 20.64 -19.51
N ASN A 64 0.72 21.10 -18.31
CA ASN A 64 0.31 22.49 -18.08
C ASN A 64 1.48 23.47 -18.29
N ALA A 65 2.69 23.13 -17.83
CA ALA A 65 3.87 23.97 -18.03
C ALA A 65 4.23 24.09 -19.52
N LEU A 66 4.21 22.97 -20.25
CA LEU A 66 4.44 22.96 -21.70
C LEU A 66 3.36 23.73 -22.47
N SER A 67 2.09 23.62 -22.08
CA SER A 67 1.01 24.38 -22.71
C SER A 67 1.09 25.88 -22.43
N MET A 68 1.66 26.28 -21.29
CA MET A 68 1.99 27.67 -20.95
C MET A 68 3.26 28.19 -21.65
N GLY A 69 3.96 27.36 -22.43
CA GLY A 69 5.13 27.76 -23.23
C GLY A 69 6.46 27.70 -22.48
N LEU A 70 6.54 27.01 -21.33
CA LEU A 70 7.83 26.77 -20.67
C LEU A 70 8.70 25.81 -21.49
N SER A 71 10.03 25.94 -21.35
CA SER A 71 10.95 25.03 -22.03
C SER A 71 10.86 23.60 -21.45
N PRO A 72 11.18 22.55 -22.23
CA PRO A 72 11.25 21.18 -21.72
C PRO A 72 12.22 21.02 -20.55
N GLU A 73 13.33 21.75 -20.57
CA GLU A 73 14.36 21.72 -19.51
C GLU A 73 13.84 22.34 -18.22
N GLN A 74 13.18 23.51 -18.31
CA GLN A 74 12.54 24.15 -17.16
C GLN A 74 11.41 23.30 -16.60
N THR A 75 10.62 22.68 -17.48
CA THR A 75 9.52 21.80 -17.09
C THR A 75 10.04 20.57 -16.35
N ALA A 76 11.08 19.91 -16.87
CA ALA A 76 11.73 18.77 -16.22
C ALA A 76 12.22 19.12 -14.82
N GLN A 77 12.83 20.30 -14.65
CA GLN A 77 13.29 20.79 -13.36
C GLN A 77 12.14 21.02 -12.36
N ILE A 78 11.05 21.67 -12.80
CA ILE A 78 9.91 21.99 -11.92
C ILE A 78 9.14 20.73 -11.50
N THR A 79 8.95 19.78 -12.42
CA THR A 79 8.15 18.57 -12.15
C THR A 79 8.97 17.39 -11.67
N SER A 80 10.29 17.54 -11.55
CA SER A 80 11.23 16.46 -11.22
C SER A 80 11.05 15.22 -12.12
N LEU A 81 10.65 15.45 -13.37
CA LEU A 81 10.52 14.38 -14.37
C LEU A 81 11.81 14.31 -15.19
N PRO A 82 12.20 13.12 -15.66
CA PRO A 82 13.30 12.99 -16.61
C PRO A 82 13.02 13.79 -17.88
N LEU A 83 14.05 14.45 -18.42
CA LEU A 83 13.92 15.27 -19.63
C LEU A 83 13.33 14.48 -20.81
N GLU A 84 13.75 13.23 -20.99
CA GLU A 84 13.21 12.32 -22.01
C GLU A 84 11.69 12.17 -21.89
N GLN A 85 11.15 12.00 -20.68
CA GLN A 85 9.70 11.88 -20.48
C GLN A 85 8.99 13.19 -20.83
N VAL A 86 9.57 14.34 -20.50
CA VAL A 86 8.99 15.64 -20.83
C VAL A 86 8.99 15.87 -22.35
N LEU A 87 10.02 15.45 -23.06
CA LEU A 87 10.08 15.52 -24.52
C LEU A 87 9.00 14.64 -25.16
N THR A 88 8.83 13.40 -24.69
CA THR A 88 7.74 12.53 -25.14
C THR A 88 6.36 13.17 -24.89
N LEU A 89 6.15 13.76 -23.70
CA LEU A 89 4.90 14.45 -23.38
C LEU A 89 4.64 15.64 -24.30
N LYS A 90 5.68 16.39 -24.68
CA LYS A 90 5.57 17.48 -25.65
C LYS A 90 5.15 16.97 -27.03
N GLU A 91 5.79 15.92 -27.53
CA GLU A 91 5.43 15.30 -28.81
C GLU A 91 3.99 14.77 -28.81
N GLU A 92 3.55 14.14 -27.72
CA GLU A 92 2.17 13.69 -27.56
C GLU A 92 1.17 14.86 -27.62
N LEU A 93 1.49 15.99 -26.98
CA LEU A 93 0.64 17.18 -27.00
C LEU A 93 0.57 17.81 -28.40
N GLU A 94 1.68 17.87 -29.15
CA GLU A 94 1.66 18.39 -30.51
C GLU A 94 0.85 17.48 -31.45
N LYS A 95 1.01 16.16 -31.35
CA LYS A 95 0.18 15.19 -32.12
C LYS A 95 -1.31 15.33 -31.80
N GLN A 96 -1.66 15.58 -30.55
CA GLN A 96 -3.05 15.80 -30.11
C GLN A 96 -3.63 17.10 -30.67
N LYS A 97 -2.83 18.16 -30.79
CA LYS A 97 -3.27 19.40 -31.43
C LYS A 97 -3.51 19.20 -32.93
N GLU A 98 -2.65 18.47 -33.61
CA GLU A 98 -2.79 18.18 -35.05
C GLU A 98 -4.04 17.36 -35.38
N THR A 99 -4.41 16.40 -34.52
CA THR A 99 -5.64 15.60 -34.68
C THR A 99 -6.91 16.36 -34.32
N ALA A 100 -6.83 17.43 -33.52
CA ALA A 100 -7.98 18.25 -33.15
C ALA A 100 -8.33 19.34 -34.20
N VAL A 101 -7.46 19.55 -35.18
CA VAL A 101 -7.61 20.56 -36.26
C VAL A 101 -8.09 19.93 -37.58
N GLN A 102 -8.14 18.60 -37.67
CA GLN A 102 -8.76 17.83 -38.76
C GLN A 102 -10.22 17.49 -38.45
#